data_AF-A0A7C5I149-F1
#
_entry.id   AF-A0A7C5I149-F1
#
_cell.length_a   1.000
_cell.length_b   1.000
_cell.length_c   1.000
_cell.angle_alpha   90.00
_cell.angle_beta   90.00
_cell.angle_gamma   90.00
#
_symmetry.space_group_name_H-M   'P 1'
#
loop_
_entity.id
_entity.type
_entity.pdbx_description
1 polymer ?
#
loop_
_entity_poly.entity_id
_entity_poly.type
_entity_poly.pdbx_seq_one_letter_code
_entity_poly.pdbx_strand_id
1 'polypeptide(L)'
;MKEPKKNAQAQETKKEDIFEVQYLNRWQLVWRALKKHKLGLFSLWVLIIMYLIALFADFLAPHDPYEQAQNLSYAPPSKIHWIDEEGKFTWPYVYPLVLERDPASFRTSFSEGFSINSITANDRITGQTKTFTIGENNVKEIYMVIKVTKYAEDAEGNKAYLGYPEFDIEQTIKLDDRSLLETGEAININTSRNSLTALSPTRYRSLQEIGPPVKIVTEKELYRIFAVVKDEVKEFVEEAMSLYNETLDEVDGDIELAREFLAEFEIDPELLEVISSPEVVSYTSRKFPLKFFVRSWNYKLLWLIPMDLHLIGVDSPARIYFFGGDKFGRDVLSRILFGSRISMSIGL
;
A
#
# COMPACT_ATOMS: atom_id res chain seq x y z
N MET A 1 -19.41 -39.79 -74.26
CA MET A 1 -19.24 -40.96 -73.37
C MET A 1 -18.21 -40.60 -72.31
N LYS A 2 -18.63 -40.12 -71.13
CA LYS A 2 -17.74 -39.77 -70.01
C LYS A 2 -18.43 -40.13 -68.69
N GLU A 3 -18.09 -41.29 -68.17
CA GLU A 3 -18.04 -41.65 -66.74
C GLU A 3 -17.05 -42.82 -66.60
N PRO A 4 -16.40 -43.09 -65.44
CA PRO A 4 -16.59 -42.49 -64.11
C PRO A 4 -15.26 -42.11 -63.40
N LYS A 5 -15.07 -40.86 -62.96
CA LYS A 5 -13.99 -40.49 -62.01
C LYS A 5 -14.38 -40.64 -60.53
N LYS A 6 -15.66 -40.84 -60.21
CA LYS A 6 -16.17 -40.92 -58.83
C LYS A 6 -15.77 -42.20 -58.08
N ASN A 7 -15.52 -43.31 -58.78
CA ASN A 7 -15.25 -44.60 -58.14
C ASN A 7 -13.79 -44.78 -57.68
N ALA A 8 -12.83 -44.13 -58.33
CA ALA A 8 -11.41 -44.21 -57.94
C ALA A 8 -11.15 -43.52 -56.59
N GLN A 9 -11.72 -42.33 -56.40
CA GLN A 9 -11.53 -41.51 -55.20
C GLN A 9 -12.16 -42.15 -53.95
N ALA A 10 -13.29 -42.85 -54.11
CA ALA A 10 -13.96 -43.60 -53.04
C ALA A 10 -13.25 -44.93 -52.70
N GLN A 11 -12.51 -45.52 -53.65
CA GLN A 11 -11.69 -46.70 -53.44
C GLN A 11 -10.33 -46.36 -52.81
N GLU A 12 -9.75 -45.21 -53.15
CA GLU A 12 -8.52 -44.69 -52.52
C GLU A 12 -8.75 -44.31 -51.05
N THR A 13 -9.83 -43.59 -50.73
CA THR A 13 -10.20 -43.29 -49.33
C THR A 13 -10.42 -44.56 -48.50
N LYS A 14 -11.07 -45.59 -49.06
CA LYS A 14 -11.21 -46.89 -48.38
C LYS A 14 -9.87 -47.60 -48.17
N LYS A 15 -8.93 -47.52 -49.12
CA LYS A 15 -7.61 -48.18 -48.98
C LYS A 15 -6.71 -47.45 -47.98
N GLU A 16 -6.74 -46.12 -47.96
CA GLU A 16 -6.05 -45.32 -46.94
C GLU A 16 -6.58 -45.65 -45.54
N ASP A 17 -7.90 -45.67 -45.35
CA ASP A 17 -8.51 -46.02 -44.06
C ASP A 17 -8.14 -47.45 -43.60
N ILE A 18 -8.06 -48.43 -44.52
CA ILE A 18 -7.71 -49.83 -44.19
C ILE A 18 -6.21 -49.98 -43.88
N PHE A 19 -5.33 -49.30 -44.64
CA PHE A 19 -3.89 -49.28 -44.39
C PHE A 19 -3.60 -48.64 -43.01
N GLU A 20 -4.30 -47.55 -42.69
CA GLU A 20 -4.12 -46.82 -41.43
C GLU A 20 -4.45 -47.65 -40.17
N VAL A 21 -5.51 -48.46 -40.20
CA VAL A 21 -5.89 -49.34 -39.07
C VAL A 21 -4.85 -50.45 -38.85
N GLN A 22 -4.10 -50.83 -39.87
CA GLN A 22 -3.16 -51.95 -39.83
C GLN A 22 -1.74 -51.55 -39.38
N TYR A 23 -1.32 -50.29 -39.62
CA TYR A 23 0.06 -49.83 -39.32
C TYR A 23 0.17 -48.76 -38.23
N LEU A 24 -0.92 -48.10 -37.80
CA LEU A 24 -0.88 -47.09 -36.75
C LEU A 24 -1.20 -47.67 -35.37
N ASN A 25 -0.38 -47.29 -34.38
CA ASN A 25 -0.65 -47.62 -32.99
C ASN A 25 -1.97 -46.97 -32.52
N ARG A 26 -2.69 -47.61 -31.57
CA ARG A 26 -3.98 -47.12 -31.06
C ARG A 26 -3.92 -45.66 -30.59
N TRP A 27 -2.81 -45.25 -29.96
CA TRP A 27 -2.58 -43.86 -29.55
C TRP A 27 -2.38 -42.89 -30.72
N GLN A 28 -1.77 -43.35 -31.82
CA GLN A 28 -1.58 -42.52 -33.02
C GLN A 28 -2.93 -42.27 -33.72
N LEU A 29 -3.81 -43.28 -33.75
CA LEU A 29 -5.18 -43.15 -34.27
C LEU A 29 -6.00 -42.16 -33.43
N VAL A 30 -5.95 -42.26 -32.10
CA VAL A 30 -6.63 -41.34 -31.17
C VAL A 30 -6.11 -39.90 -31.34
N TRP A 31 -4.79 -39.71 -31.39
CA TRP A 31 -4.19 -38.37 -31.53
C TRP A 31 -4.55 -37.70 -32.86
N ARG A 32 -4.58 -38.47 -33.94
CA ARG A 32 -5.01 -37.99 -35.26
C ARG A 32 -6.49 -37.62 -35.26
N ALA A 33 -7.35 -38.45 -34.68
CA ALA A 33 -8.77 -38.14 -34.53
C ALA A 33 -8.97 -36.85 -33.71
N LEU A 34 -8.25 -36.68 -32.60
CA LEU A 34 -8.31 -35.49 -31.75
C LEU A 34 -7.86 -34.23 -32.50
N LYS A 35 -6.75 -34.29 -33.26
CA LYS A 35 -6.28 -33.17 -34.09
C LYS A 35 -7.27 -32.74 -35.18
N LYS A 36 -8.12 -33.66 -35.65
CA LYS A 36 -9.16 -33.36 -36.65
C LYS A 36 -10.34 -32.59 -36.02
N HIS A 37 -10.58 -32.74 -34.72
CA HIS A 37 -11.65 -32.05 -34.00
C HIS A 37 -11.15 -30.76 -33.33
N LYS A 38 -11.43 -29.60 -33.95
CA LYS A 38 -11.03 -28.27 -33.44
C LYS A 38 -11.47 -28.01 -31.99
N LEU A 39 -12.69 -28.41 -31.62
CA LEU A 39 -13.21 -28.27 -30.24
C LEU A 39 -12.47 -29.15 -29.24
N GLY A 40 -12.13 -30.40 -29.63
CA GLY A 40 -11.38 -31.32 -28.78
C GLY A 40 -9.92 -30.87 -28.58
N LEU A 41 -9.32 -30.26 -29.60
CA LEU A 41 -7.99 -29.67 -29.46
C LEU A 41 -8.01 -28.44 -28.55
N PHE A 42 -9.06 -27.61 -28.63
CA PHE A 42 -9.23 -26.46 -27.74
C PHE A 42 -9.38 -26.90 -26.28
N SER A 43 -10.23 -27.89 -25.99
CA SER A 43 -10.39 -28.39 -24.61
C SER A 43 -9.10 -29.01 -24.07
N LEU A 44 -8.32 -29.70 -24.92
CA LEU A 44 -7.01 -30.20 -24.55
C LEU A 44 -6.06 -29.05 -24.14
N TRP A 45 -6.01 -27.96 -24.91
CA TRP A 45 -5.19 -26.79 -24.56
C TRP A 45 -5.62 -26.14 -23.25
N VAL A 46 -6.93 -25.95 -23.04
CA VAL A 46 -7.46 -25.43 -21.78
C VAL A 46 -7.05 -26.31 -20.60
N LEU A 47 -7.17 -27.62 -20.75
CA LEU A 47 -6.78 -28.60 -19.72
C LEU A 47 -5.28 -28.53 -19.41
N ILE A 48 -4.43 -28.46 -20.43
CA ILE A 48 -2.98 -28.29 -20.27
C ILE A 48 -2.66 -27.01 -19.50
N ILE A 49 -3.26 -25.88 -19.89
CA ILE A 49 -3.06 -24.59 -19.21
C ILE A 49 -3.49 -24.67 -17.74
N MET A 50 -4.64 -25.29 -17.47
CA MET A 50 -5.16 -25.45 -16.12
C MET A 50 -4.21 -26.29 -15.25
N TYR A 51 -3.66 -27.39 -15.78
CA TYR A 51 -2.65 -28.19 -15.09
C TYR A 51 -1.35 -27.42 -14.87
N LEU A 52 -0.91 -26.60 -15.82
CA LEU A 52 0.29 -25.77 -15.66
C LEU A 52 0.09 -24.71 -14.57
N ILE A 53 -1.06 -24.02 -14.54
CA ILE A 53 -1.39 -23.06 -13.49
C ILE A 53 -1.41 -23.75 -12.12
N ALA A 54 -2.05 -24.91 -12.01
CA ALA A 54 -2.06 -25.70 -10.79
C ALA A 54 -0.65 -26.12 -10.37
N LEU A 55 0.19 -26.59 -11.31
CA LEU A 55 1.56 -27.01 -11.03
C LEU A 55 2.42 -25.86 -10.50
N PHE A 56 2.32 -24.69 -11.15
CA PHE A 56 3.08 -23.49 -10.82
C PHE A 56 2.33 -22.52 -9.89
N ALA A 57 1.30 -22.97 -9.17
CA ALA A 57 0.47 -22.09 -8.35
C ALA A 57 1.28 -21.27 -7.32
N ASP A 58 2.30 -21.87 -6.67
CA ASP A 58 3.16 -21.13 -5.73
C ASP A 58 3.96 -20.01 -6.43
N PHE A 59 4.54 -20.33 -7.60
CA PHE A 59 5.30 -19.37 -8.40
C PHE A 59 4.40 -18.24 -8.94
N LEU A 60 3.15 -18.56 -9.30
CA LEU A 60 2.18 -17.59 -9.82
C LEU A 60 1.49 -16.76 -8.74
N ALA A 61 1.39 -17.28 -7.51
CA ALA A 61 0.74 -16.61 -6.41
C ALA A 61 1.62 -15.46 -5.87
N PRO A 62 1.14 -14.19 -5.92
CA PRO A 62 1.94 -13.05 -5.45
C PRO A 62 2.18 -13.07 -3.94
N HIS A 63 1.28 -13.69 -3.17
CA HIS A 63 1.33 -13.76 -1.71
C HIS A 63 1.10 -15.17 -1.21
N ASP A 64 1.51 -15.44 0.03
CA ASP A 64 1.20 -16.70 0.68
C ASP A 64 -0.34 -16.81 0.86
N PRO A 65 -0.99 -17.88 0.36
CA PRO A 65 -2.44 -18.06 0.44
C PRO A 65 -3.00 -18.13 1.88
N TYR A 66 -2.13 -18.34 2.88
CA TYR A 66 -2.49 -18.44 4.29
C TYR A 66 -2.13 -17.19 5.10
N GLU A 67 -1.32 -16.28 4.54
CA GLU A 67 -0.89 -15.07 5.23
C GLU A 67 -2.04 -14.06 5.34
N GLN A 68 -2.34 -13.67 6.58
CA GLN A 68 -3.45 -12.78 6.90
C GLN A 68 -2.94 -11.35 7.10
N ALA A 69 -3.55 -10.40 6.39
CA ALA A 69 -3.35 -8.98 6.60
C ALA A 69 -4.63 -8.37 7.20
N GLN A 70 -4.71 -8.29 8.53
CA GLN A 70 -5.94 -7.88 9.23
C GLN A 70 -6.46 -6.50 8.80
N ASN A 71 -5.53 -5.58 8.54
CA ASN A 71 -5.79 -4.22 8.03
C ASN A 71 -6.27 -4.17 6.57
N LEU A 72 -6.29 -5.30 5.87
CA LEU A 72 -6.70 -5.40 4.46
C LEU A 72 -7.90 -6.35 4.26
N SER A 73 -8.70 -6.53 5.31
CA SER A 73 -9.91 -7.34 5.25
C SER A 73 -10.93 -6.76 4.25
N TYR A 74 -11.35 -7.56 3.27
CA TYR A 74 -12.19 -7.13 2.15
C TYR A 74 -11.59 -6.02 1.29
N ALA A 75 -10.25 -5.95 1.22
CA ALA A 75 -9.58 -5.00 0.34
C ALA A 75 -10.06 -5.17 -1.12
N PRO A 76 -10.34 -4.07 -1.83
CA PRO A 76 -10.67 -4.14 -3.26
C PRO A 76 -9.45 -4.58 -4.07
N PRO A 77 -9.63 -4.93 -5.36
CA PRO A 77 -8.51 -5.06 -6.27
C PRO A 77 -7.63 -3.80 -6.29
N SER A 78 -6.32 -3.98 -6.18
CA SER A 78 -5.33 -2.90 -6.27
C SER A 78 -5.41 -2.24 -7.65
N LYS A 79 -5.42 -0.91 -7.68
CA LYS A 79 -5.35 -0.16 -8.93
C LYS A 79 -3.91 -0.11 -9.40
N ILE A 80 -3.70 -0.41 -10.68
CA ILE A 80 -2.39 -0.34 -11.33
C ILE A 80 -2.30 0.99 -12.08
N HIS A 81 -1.30 1.78 -11.74
CA HIS A 81 -1.04 3.08 -12.36
C HIS A 81 0.05 2.94 -13.41
N TRP A 82 -0.12 3.64 -14.53
CA TRP A 82 0.82 3.68 -15.65
C TRP A 82 1.38 5.09 -15.89
N ILE A 83 0.76 6.08 -15.25
CA ILE A 83 1.01 7.50 -15.44
C ILE A 83 1.24 8.08 -14.07
N ASP A 84 2.34 8.83 -13.96
CA ASP A 84 2.74 9.54 -12.75
C ASP A 84 1.82 10.73 -12.43
N GLU A 85 1.94 11.29 -11.22
CA GLU A 85 1.30 12.53 -10.78
C GLU A 85 1.66 13.71 -11.70
N GLU A 86 2.86 13.68 -12.30
CA GLU A 86 3.33 14.68 -13.29
C GLU A 86 2.86 14.40 -14.73
N GLY A 87 2.05 13.35 -14.95
CA GLY A 87 1.56 12.98 -16.28
C GLY A 87 2.56 12.20 -17.15
N LYS A 88 3.71 11.81 -16.59
CA LYS A 88 4.75 11.03 -17.29
C LYS A 88 4.39 9.54 -17.32
N PHE A 89 4.56 8.88 -18.47
CA PHE A 89 4.42 7.43 -18.57
C PHE A 89 5.53 6.72 -17.79
N THR A 90 5.14 5.74 -16.99
CA THR A 90 6.04 4.98 -16.11
C THR A 90 5.79 3.49 -16.23
N TRP A 91 6.73 2.69 -15.71
CA TRP A 91 6.50 1.27 -15.50
C TRP A 91 5.37 1.07 -14.48
N PRO A 92 4.44 0.09 -14.66
CA PRO A 92 3.28 -0.04 -13.80
C PRO A 92 3.64 -0.12 -12.33
N TYR A 93 2.89 0.59 -11.50
CA TYR A 93 3.10 0.65 -10.07
C TYR A 93 1.77 0.69 -9.30
N VAL A 94 1.84 0.45 -7.99
CA VAL A 94 0.71 0.56 -7.07
C VAL A 94 1.06 1.46 -5.90
N TYR A 95 0.02 1.98 -5.26
CA TYR A 95 0.12 2.58 -3.93
C TYR A 95 -0.31 1.55 -2.87
N PRO A 96 0.22 1.64 -1.63
CA PRO A 96 -0.25 0.79 -0.54
C PRO A 96 -1.74 1.07 -0.28
N LEU A 97 -2.54 0.04 -0.02
CA LEU A 97 -3.92 0.24 0.39
C LEU A 97 -3.96 0.55 1.89
N VAL A 98 -4.71 1.59 2.25
CA VAL A 98 -4.92 1.95 3.64
C VAL A 98 -6.40 1.86 3.98
N LEU A 99 -6.68 1.30 5.15
CA LEU A 99 -8.03 1.13 5.68
C LEU A 99 -8.40 2.40 6.45
N GLU A 100 -9.29 3.19 5.87
CA GLU A 100 -9.88 4.34 6.52
C GLU A 100 -11.20 3.96 7.18
N ARG A 101 -11.47 4.56 8.33
CA ARG A 101 -12.75 4.41 9.02
C ARG A 101 -13.37 5.78 9.20
N ASP A 102 -14.52 5.99 8.57
CA ASP A 102 -15.28 7.23 8.73
C ASP A 102 -15.67 7.41 10.22
N PRO A 103 -15.28 8.52 10.87
CA PRO A 103 -15.56 8.76 12.29
C PRO A 103 -17.04 8.94 12.61
N ALA A 104 -17.86 9.34 11.64
CA ALA A 104 -19.30 9.58 11.84
C ALA A 104 -20.13 8.32 11.59
N SER A 105 -19.83 7.59 10.51
CA SER A 105 -20.61 6.40 10.12
C SER A 105 -19.99 5.07 10.57
N PHE A 106 -18.74 5.09 11.04
CA PHE A 106 -17.91 3.93 11.35
C PHE A 106 -17.73 2.96 10.18
N ARG A 107 -18.09 3.37 8.95
CA ARG A 107 -17.91 2.57 7.75
C ARG A 107 -16.43 2.54 7.38
N THR A 108 -15.96 1.36 7.03
CA THR A 108 -14.61 1.16 6.54
C THR A 108 -14.58 1.40 5.03
N SER A 109 -13.66 2.24 4.57
CA SER A 109 -13.32 2.46 3.18
C SER A 109 -11.85 2.17 2.94
N PHE A 110 -11.49 1.89 1.70
CA PHE A 110 -10.10 1.75 1.29
C PHE A 110 -9.71 2.94 0.42
N SER A 111 -8.58 3.55 0.75
CA SER A 111 -7.93 4.57 -0.04
C SER A 111 -6.53 4.11 -0.45
N GLU A 112 -6.00 4.73 -1.49
CA GLU A 112 -4.60 4.56 -1.85
C GLU A 112 -3.78 5.42 -0.90
N GLY A 113 -3.04 4.76 -0.02
CA GLY A 113 -2.17 5.39 0.95
C GLY A 113 -1.13 6.26 0.27
N PHE A 114 -0.79 7.34 0.95
CA PHE A 114 0.26 8.24 0.52
C PHE A 114 1.50 8.00 1.38
N SER A 115 2.65 7.83 0.73
CA SER A 115 3.93 7.77 1.44
C SER A 115 4.83 8.75 0.73
N ILE A 116 5.57 9.55 1.49
CA ILE A 116 6.58 10.43 0.90
C ILE A 116 7.75 9.57 0.43
N ASN A 117 8.23 9.86 -0.77
CA ASN A 117 9.53 9.41 -1.26
C ASN A 117 10.58 10.50 -1.05
N SER A 118 10.24 11.72 -1.43
CA SER A 118 11.06 12.90 -1.21
C SER A 118 10.22 14.09 -0.81
N ILE A 119 10.78 14.93 0.04
CA ILE A 119 10.20 16.21 0.45
C ILE A 119 11.27 17.28 0.44
N THR A 120 10.96 18.41 -0.19
CA THR A 120 11.77 19.62 -0.15
C THR A 120 11.01 20.68 0.61
N ALA A 121 11.59 21.18 1.69
CA ALA A 121 10.98 22.24 2.47
C ALA A 121 12.01 23.30 2.87
N ASN A 122 11.55 24.53 2.94
CA ASN A 122 12.29 25.64 3.52
C ASN A 122 12.02 25.65 5.02
N ASP A 123 13.08 25.71 5.82
CA ASP A 123 12.94 25.91 7.25
C ASP A 123 12.79 27.41 7.55
N ARG A 124 11.67 27.82 8.13
CA ARG A 124 11.40 29.23 8.44
C ARG A 124 12.33 29.80 9.51
N ILE A 125 12.85 28.95 10.39
CA ILE A 125 13.73 29.38 11.48
C ILE A 125 15.16 29.59 10.95
N THR A 126 15.68 28.61 10.22
CA THR A 126 17.06 28.65 9.73
C THR A 126 17.22 29.31 8.36
N GLY A 127 16.12 29.48 7.61
CA GLY A 127 16.11 30.01 6.24
C GLY A 127 16.70 29.06 5.20
N GLN A 128 17.06 27.83 5.58
CA GLN A 128 17.70 26.87 4.70
C GLN A 128 16.65 25.98 4.01
N THR A 129 16.87 25.70 2.73
CA THR A 129 16.12 24.67 2.00
C THR A 129 16.80 23.32 2.21
N LYS A 130 16.05 22.35 2.74
CA LYS A 130 16.50 20.96 2.86
C LYS A 130 15.63 20.05 2.00
N THR A 131 16.28 19.05 1.41
CA THR A 131 15.61 17.99 0.65
C THR A 131 15.95 16.65 1.29
N PHE A 132 14.92 15.94 1.72
CA PHE A 132 15.03 14.56 2.18
C PHE A 132 14.49 13.64 1.10
N THR A 133 15.30 12.68 0.66
CA THR A 133 14.91 11.65 -0.32
C THR A 133 15.27 10.28 0.21
N ILE A 134 14.29 9.40 0.36
CA ILE A 134 14.51 8.04 0.84
C ILE A 134 15.48 7.31 -0.10
N GLY A 135 16.55 6.76 0.47
CA GLY A 135 17.62 6.04 -0.25
C GLY A 135 18.79 6.93 -0.69
N GLU A 136 18.68 8.25 -0.59
CA GLU A 136 19.79 9.18 -0.82
C GLU A 136 20.32 9.72 0.51
N ASN A 137 21.62 10.03 0.59
CA ASN A 137 22.27 10.57 1.79
C ASN A 137 21.99 9.78 3.08
N ASN A 138 21.84 8.45 2.96
CA ASN A 138 21.46 7.54 4.05
C ASN A 138 20.09 7.79 4.68
N VAL A 139 19.22 8.63 4.09
CA VAL A 139 17.85 8.82 4.57
C VAL A 139 17.06 7.52 4.36
N LYS A 140 16.56 6.93 5.44
CA LYS A 140 15.86 5.64 5.43
C LYS A 140 14.36 5.83 5.51
N GLU A 141 13.93 6.74 6.37
CA GLU A 141 12.52 7.05 6.61
C GLU A 141 12.35 8.55 6.83
N ILE A 142 11.18 9.06 6.42
CA ILE A 142 10.79 10.45 6.60
C ILE A 142 9.52 10.45 7.45
N TYR A 143 9.58 11.17 8.57
CA TYR A 143 8.49 11.37 9.50
C TYR A 143 8.01 12.80 9.41
N MET A 144 6.70 12.98 9.48
CA MET A 144 6.10 14.31 9.60
C MET A 144 5.29 14.36 10.87
N VAL A 145 5.52 15.41 11.64
CA VAL A 145 4.76 15.69 12.85
C VAL A 145 3.70 16.70 12.48
N ILE A 146 2.44 16.35 12.76
CA ILE A 146 1.30 17.23 12.55
C ILE A 146 0.80 17.66 13.92
N LYS A 147 0.77 18.96 14.13
CA LYS A 147 0.23 19.57 15.34
C LYS A 147 -1.25 19.83 15.15
N VAL A 148 -2.06 19.31 16.06
CA VAL A 148 -3.53 19.37 15.98
C VAL A 148 -4.08 20.22 17.09
N THR A 149 -4.42 21.46 16.78
CA THR A 149 -4.95 22.44 17.72
C THR A 149 -6.47 22.44 17.66
N LYS A 150 -7.13 22.23 18.80
CA LYS A 150 -8.61 22.29 18.90
C LYS A 150 -9.01 23.44 19.80
N TYR A 151 -9.89 24.32 19.32
CA TYR A 151 -10.44 25.42 20.11
C TYR A 151 -11.91 25.66 19.82
N ALA A 152 -12.60 26.21 20.80
CA ALA A 152 -13.90 26.82 20.65
C ALA A 152 -13.74 28.29 20.30
N GLU A 153 -14.63 28.80 19.45
CA GLU A 153 -14.71 30.20 19.07
C GLU A 153 -16.11 30.72 19.43
N ASP A 154 -16.17 31.86 20.12
CA ASP A 154 -17.43 32.55 20.43
C ASP A 154 -17.92 33.41 19.24
N ALA A 155 -19.00 34.16 19.45
CA ALA A 155 -19.57 35.03 18.40
C ALA A 155 -18.69 36.25 18.07
N GLU A 156 -17.75 36.58 18.95
CA GLU A 156 -16.85 37.75 18.88
C GLU A 156 -15.45 37.36 18.36
N GLY A 157 -15.21 36.06 18.14
CA GLY A 157 -13.95 35.51 17.63
C GLY A 157 -12.95 35.15 18.73
N ASN A 158 -13.32 35.21 20.01
CA ASN A 158 -12.42 34.80 21.10
C ASN A 158 -12.29 33.29 21.12
N LYS A 159 -11.05 32.81 21.30
CA LYS A 159 -10.70 31.39 21.25
C LYS A 159 -10.49 30.82 22.65
N ALA A 160 -11.13 29.70 22.94
CA ALA A 160 -10.85 28.87 24.13
C ALA A 160 -10.37 27.49 23.69
N TYR A 161 -9.13 27.16 23.97
CA TYR A 161 -8.54 25.88 23.58
C TYR A 161 -9.20 24.71 24.33
N LEU A 162 -9.55 23.66 23.57
CA LEU A 162 -10.29 22.49 24.02
C LEU A 162 -9.34 21.28 24.13
N GLY A 163 -8.41 21.33 25.08
CA GLY A 163 -7.39 20.32 25.33
C GLY A 163 -6.53 20.69 26.55
N TYR A 164 -5.72 19.77 27.07
CA TYR A 164 -4.62 20.19 27.93
C TYR A 164 -3.60 20.95 27.06
N PRO A 165 -2.98 22.03 27.55
CA PRO A 165 -1.95 22.78 26.81
C PRO A 165 -0.65 21.99 26.59
N GLU A 166 -0.52 20.78 27.15
CA GLU A 166 0.70 19.97 27.17
C GLU A 166 0.66 18.74 26.26
N PHE A 167 -0.41 18.57 25.47
CA PHE A 167 -0.41 17.55 24.42
C PHE A 167 -1.05 18.17 23.19
N ASP A 168 -0.23 18.87 22.40
CA ASP A 168 -0.34 18.71 20.96
C ASP A 168 -0.44 17.22 20.69
N ILE A 169 -1.56 16.78 20.11
CA ILE A 169 -1.61 15.40 19.67
C ILE A 169 -0.68 15.36 18.47
N GLU A 170 0.60 15.08 18.74
CA GLU A 170 1.58 14.68 17.75
C GLU A 170 1.10 13.35 17.19
N GLN A 171 0.24 13.43 16.19
CA GLN A 171 0.00 12.27 15.40
C GLN A 171 1.21 12.15 14.47
N THR A 172 2.07 11.19 14.76
CA THR A 172 2.94 10.59 13.74
C THR A 172 2.04 9.89 12.72
N ILE A 173 1.33 10.67 11.91
CA ILE A 173 0.45 10.13 10.87
C ILE A 173 1.39 9.58 9.81
N LYS A 174 1.39 8.25 9.66
CA LYS A 174 1.76 7.64 8.39
C LYS A 174 0.73 8.15 7.38
N LEU A 175 1.15 9.11 6.57
CA LEU A 175 0.32 10.05 5.82
C LEU A 175 -0.86 9.40 5.06
N ASP A 176 -2.08 9.59 5.54
CA ASP A 176 -3.26 9.38 4.70
C ASP A 176 -3.83 10.70 4.13
N ASP A 177 -3.27 11.86 4.49
CA ASP A 177 -3.85 13.16 4.15
C ASP A 177 -2.93 14.00 3.24
N ARG A 178 -3.00 13.75 1.92
CA ARG A 178 -2.29 14.52 0.87
C ARG A 178 -2.60 16.03 0.94
N SER A 179 -3.80 16.39 1.42
CA SER A 179 -4.29 17.77 1.38
C SER A 179 -3.49 18.73 2.26
N LEU A 180 -2.81 18.23 3.30
CA LEU A 180 -1.93 19.02 4.17
C LEU A 180 -0.66 19.49 3.46
N LEU A 181 -0.18 18.75 2.45
CA LEU A 181 1.02 19.11 1.68
C LEU A 181 0.69 20.04 0.50
N GLU A 182 -0.52 19.95 -0.04
CA GLU A 182 -0.97 20.75 -1.19
C GLU A 182 -1.44 22.15 -0.80
N THR A 183 -2.05 22.29 0.38
CA THR A 183 -2.65 23.57 0.80
C THR A 183 -1.69 24.42 1.63
N GLY A 184 -0.69 23.82 2.28
CA GLY A 184 0.20 24.53 3.21
C GLY A 184 -0.54 25.16 4.40
N GLU A 185 -1.83 24.89 4.55
CA GLU A 185 -2.73 25.54 5.50
C GLU A 185 -3.59 24.51 6.21
N ALA A 186 -3.93 24.86 7.44
CA ALA A 186 -4.67 23.99 8.30
C ALA A 186 -6.08 23.69 7.77
N ILE A 187 -6.41 22.40 7.73
CA ILE A 187 -7.77 21.95 7.40
C ILE A 187 -8.69 22.34 8.56
N ASN A 188 -9.32 23.51 8.45
CA ASN A 188 -10.30 24.00 9.41
C ASN A 188 -11.59 23.15 9.34
N ILE A 189 -11.67 22.10 10.15
CA ILE A 189 -12.92 21.34 10.29
C ILE A 189 -13.82 22.09 11.26
N ASN A 190 -14.71 22.91 10.69
CA ASN A 190 -15.72 23.65 11.43
C ASN A 190 -16.89 22.73 11.77
N THR A 191 -16.96 22.26 13.01
CA THR A 191 -18.15 21.52 13.47
C THR A 191 -19.00 22.48 14.31
N SER A 192 -20.14 22.93 13.78
CA SER A 192 -21.15 23.59 14.62
C SER A 192 -21.91 22.50 15.39
N ARG A 193 -21.55 22.31 16.65
CA ARG A 193 -22.32 21.48 17.59
C ARG A 193 -22.95 22.41 18.62
N ASN A 194 -24.26 22.59 18.52
CA ASN A 194 -25.06 23.31 19.52
C ASN A 194 -25.29 22.48 20.81
N SER A 195 -24.45 21.49 21.13
CA SER A 195 -24.61 20.70 22.35
C SER A 195 -23.28 20.51 23.10
N LEU A 196 -23.18 21.25 24.21
CA LEU A 196 -22.11 21.22 25.22
C LEU A 196 -22.00 19.87 25.99
N THR A 197 -22.79 18.85 25.65
CA THR A 197 -23.10 17.72 26.53
C THR A 197 -22.01 16.63 26.65
N ALA A 198 -20.80 16.84 26.13
CA ALA A 198 -19.74 15.83 26.14
C ALA A 198 -18.34 16.35 26.54
N LEU A 199 -18.26 17.44 27.30
CA LEU A 199 -16.97 18.04 27.68
C LEU A 199 -16.59 17.70 29.12
N SER A 200 -15.36 17.20 29.30
CA SER A 200 -14.73 16.94 30.60
C SER A 200 -14.71 18.21 31.47
N PRO A 201 -14.87 18.12 32.81
CA PRO A 201 -14.87 19.27 33.72
C PRO A 201 -13.68 20.25 33.56
N THR A 202 -12.50 19.77 33.18
CA THR A 202 -11.32 20.63 32.96
C THR A 202 -11.50 21.54 31.74
N ARG A 203 -12.12 21.03 30.67
CA ARG A 203 -12.42 21.80 29.44
C ARG A 203 -13.48 22.87 29.68
N TYR A 204 -14.26 22.72 30.74
CA TYR A 204 -15.29 23.68 31.13
C TYR A 204 -14.69 25.00 31.65
N ARG A 205 -13.47 24.98 32.23
CA ARG A 205 -12.81 26.19 32.74
C ARG A 205 -12.39 27.13 31.62
N SER A 206 -11.68 26.65 30.60
CA SER A 206 -11.29 27.45 29.44
C SER A 206 -12.50 27.99 28.67
N LEU A 207 -13.60 27.23 28.63
CA LEU A 207 -14.86 27.68 28.03
C LEU A 207 -15.59 28.76 28.84
N GLN A 208 -15.33 28.90 30.14
CA GLN A 208 -15.91 29.99 30.94
C GLN A 208 -15.31 31.35 30.58
N GLU A 209 -14.17 31.38 29.89
CA GLU A 209 -13.43 32.61 29.54
C GLU A 209 -14.02 33.35 28.32
N ILE A 210 -14.76 32.65 27.44
CA ILE A 210 -15.24 33.18 26.15
C ILE A 210 -16.79 33.16 26.00
N GLY A 211 -17.54 32.75 27.02
CA GLY A 211 -19.00 32.61 26.90
C GLY A 211 -19.46 31.40 26.07
N PRO A 212 -20.74 31.33 25.62
CA PRO A 212 -21.25 30.16 24.91
C PRO A 212 -20.57 30.00 23.53
N PRO A 213 -19.89 28.87 23.28
CA PRO A 213 -19.16 28.68 22.03
C PRO A 213 -20.13 28.52 20.86
N VAL A 214 -19.86 29.22 19.76
CA VAL A 214 -20.66 29.17 18.53
C VAL A 214 -20.12 28.11 17.58
N LYS A 215 -18.81 27.83 17.66
CA LYS A 215 -18.11 26.97 16.73
C LYS A 215 -16.97 26.24 17.41
N ILE A 216 -16.75 24.98 17.04
CA ILE A 216 -15.55 24.23 17.39
C ILE A 216 -14.70 24.09 16.12
N VAL A 217 -13.45 24.51 16.23
CA VAL A 217 -12.44 24.46 15.18
C VAL A 217 -11.41 23.40 15.54
N THR A 218 -11.09 22.55 14.56
CA THR A 218 -9.90 21.69 14.61
C THR A 218 -8.97 22.18 13.52
N GLU A 219 -7.80 22.62 13.92
CA GLU A 219 -6.71 23.11 13.08
C GLU A 219 -5.62 22.02 13.05
N LYS A 220 -5.10 21.71 11.87
CA LYS A 220 -3.99 20.74 11.68
C LYS A 220 -2.87 21.44 10.93
N GLU A 221 -1.71 21.62 11.53
CA GLU A 221 -0.56 22.22 10.86
C GLU A 221 0.60 21.23 10.74
N LEU A 222 1.34 21.28 9.63
CA LEU A 222 2.59 20.55 9.51
C LEU A 222 3.61 21.22 10.44
N TYR A 223 3.98 20.50 11.49
CA TYR A 223 4.78 21.05 12.57
C TYR A 223 6.27 20.88 12.31
N ARG A 224 6.70 19.64 12.05
CA ARG A 224 8.10 19.29 11.80
C ARG A 224 8.24 18.17 10.79
N ILE A 225 9.40 18.12 10.14
CA ILE A 225 9.81 17.00 9.30
C ILE A 225 11.10 16.44 9.88
N PHE A 226 11.10 15.14 10.17
CA PHE A 226 12.28 14.39 10.57
C PHE A 226 12.67 13.40 9.48
N ALA A 227 13.98 13.23 9.29
CA ALA A 227 14.55 12.19 8.44
C ALA A 227 15.49 11.32 9.27
N VAL A 228 15.24 10.02 9.26
CA VAL A 228 16.09 9.03 9.93
C VAL A 228 17.27 8.71 9.02
N VAL A 229 18.47 9.00 9.48
CA VAL A 229 19.71 8.82 8.69
C VAL A 229 20.59 7.67 9.18
N LYS A 230 20.38 7.17 10.40
CA LYS A 230 21.06 5.98 10.96
C LYS A 230 20.05 4.85 11.25
N ASP A 231 20.50 3.60 11.19
CA ASP A 231 19.63 2.46 11.53
C ASP A 231 19.52 2.36 13.05
N GLU A 232 18.31 2.50 13.56
CA GLU A 232 18.01 2.37 14.98
C GLU A 232 16.68 1.61 15.15
N VAL A 233 16.40 1.14 16.36
CA VAL A 233 15.12 0.51 16.65
C VAL A 233 14.02 1.58 16.67
N LYS A 234 12.87 1.28 16.06
CA LYS A 234 11.76 2.23 15.87
C LYS A 234 11.34 2.96 17.16
N GLU A 235 11.33 2.27 18.29
CA GLU A 235 10.97 2.86 19.60
C GLU A 235 11.92 4.00 19.98
N PHE A 236 13.22 3.84 19.76
CA PHE A 236 14.21 4.89 19.99
C PHE A 236 14.05 6.06 19.02
N VAL A 237 13.66 5.80 17.77
CA VAL A 237 13.36 6.86 16.80
C VAL A 237 12.16 7.68 17.26
N GLU A 238 11.09 7.03 17.74
CA GLU A 238 9.90 7.69 18.28
C GLU A 238 10.22 8.49 19.56
N GLU A 239 11.01 7.93 20.46
CA GLU A 239 11.49 8.61 21.66
C GLU A 239 12.36 9.82 21.31
N ALA A 240 13.32 9.67 20.39
CA ALA A 240 14.17 10.76 19.94
C ALA A 240 13.37 11.91 19.32
N MET A 241 12.35 11.60 18.51
CA MET A 241 11.44 12.62 17.95
C MET A 241 10.67 13.34 19.06
N SER A 242 10.17 12.60 20.06
CA SER A 242 9.44 13.19 21.20
C SER A 242 10.33 14.16 21.99
N LEU A 243 11.55 13.75 22.33
CA LEU A 243 12.52 14.59 23.05
C LEU A 243 12.93 15.81 22.22
N TYR A 244 13.14 15.64 20.91
CA TYR A 244 13.35 16.75 19.99
C TYR A 244 12.20 17.74 20.04
N ASN A 245 10.96 17.24 20.02
CA ASN A 245 9.81 18.13 20.01
C ASN A 245 9.70 18.92 21.31
N GLU A 246 9.81 18.24 22.46
CA GLU A 246 9.75 18.87 23.78
C GLU A 246 10.82 19.97 23.94
N THR A 247 12.06 19.65 23.59
CA THR A 247 13.18 20.60 23.71
C THR A 247 13.03 21.79 22.77
N LEU A 248 12.75 21.56 21.49
CA LEU A 248 12.59 22.65 20.53
C LEU A 248 11.42 23.57 20.89
N ASP A 249 10.39 23.07 21.57
CA ASP A 249 9.26 23.87 22.03
C ASP A 249 9.63 24.74 23.24
N GLU A 250 10.45 24.23 24.15
CA GLU A 250 10.86 24.95 25.37
C GLU A 250 11.85 26.09 25.08
N VAL A 251 12.77 25.88 24.14
CA VAL A 251 13.87 26.82 23.86
C VAL A 251 13.79 27.51 22.49
N ASP A 252 12.59 27.60 21.93
CA ASP A 252 12.31 28.33 20.68
C ASP A 252 13.18 27.86 19.49
N GLY A 253 13.29 26.54 19.34
CA GLY A 253 13.89 25.91 18.17
C GLY A 253 15.41 25.71 18.20
N ASP A 254 16.07 25.76 19.36
CA ASP A 254 17.51 25.46 19.46
C ASP A 254 17.81 23.98 19.19
N ILE A 255 18.25 23.70 17.96
CA ILE A 255 18.58 22.36 17.48
C ILE A 255 19.81 21.80 18.20
N GLU A 256 20.75 22.64 18.60
CA GLU A 256 21.97 22.17 19.25
C GLU A 256 21.66 21.70 20.67
N LEU A 257 20.83 22.45 21.40
CA LEU A 257 20.37 22.02 22.73
C LEU A 257 19.58 20.70 22.64
N ALA A 258 18.73 20.55 21.63
CA ALA A 258 18.00 19.30 21.42
C ALA A 258 18.95 18.11 21.12
N ARG A 259 20.06 18.33 20.39
CA ARG A 259 21.11 17.33 20.16
C ARG A 259 21.84 16.98 21.45
N GLU A 260 22.18 17.98 22.26
CA GLU A 260 22.80 17.78 23.58
C GLU A 260 21.89 16.96 24.50
N PHE A 261 20.59 17.25 24.50
CA PHE A 261 19.60 16.51 25.28
C PHE A 261 19.49 15.05 24.84
N LEU A 262 19.42 14.77 23.54
CA LEU A 262 19.45 13.37 23.06
C LEU A 262 20.71 12.62 23.51
N ALA A 263 21.87 13.28 23.46
CA ALA A 263 23.12 12.67 23.90
C ALA A 263 23.12 12.35 25.41
N GLU A 264 22.40 13.13 26.24
CA GLU A 264 22.20 12.84 27.67
C GLU A 264 21.42 11.55 27.91
N PHE A 265 20.48 11.20 27.03
CA PHE A 265 19.72 9.94 27.06
C PHE A 265 20.42 8.78 26.35
N GLU A 266 21.72 8.91 26.03
CA GLU A 266 22.49 7.90 25.28
C GLU A 266 21.94 7.63 23.86
N ILE A 267 21.17 8.56 23.30
CA ILE A 267 20.67 8.51 21.92
C ILE A 267 21.67 9.24 21.02
N ASP A 268 22.01 8.64 19.87
CA ASP A 268 22.91 9.26 18.89
C ASP A 268 22.29 10.59 18.39
N PRO A 269 22.92 11.74 18.62
CA PRO A 269 22.35 13.03 18.24
C PRO A 269 22.21 13.19 16.72
N GLU A 270 23.02 12.48 15.93
CA GLU A 270 22.94 12.48 14.47
C GLU A 270 21.95 11.45 13.92
N LEU A 271 21.18 10.76 14.78
CA LEU A 271 20.15 9.81 14.36
C LEU A 271 19.12 10.45 13.42
N LEU A 272 18.76 11.70 13.73
CA LEU A 272 17.71 12.46 13.04
C LEU A 272 18.25 13.74 12.42
N GLU A 273 17.89 13.96 11.15
CA GLU A 273 17.89 15.29 10.55
C GLU A 273 16.50 15.91 10.69
N VAL A 274 16.43 17.21 11.00
CA VAL A 274 15.17 17.91 11.28
C VAL A 274 15.03 19.19 10.45
N ILE A 275 13.78 19.47 10.07
CA ILE A 275 13.30 20.78 9.61
C ILE A 275 12.31 21.26 10.67
N SER A 276 12.71 22.30 11.42
CA SER A 276 12.04 22.71 12.65
C SER A 276 10.73 23.49 12.41
N SER A 277 10.65 24.26 11.32
CA SER A 277 9.41 24.91 10.89
C SER A 277 9.27 24.80 9.36
N PRO A 278 8.71 23.71 8.83
CA PRO A 278 8.73 23.40 7.41
C PRO A 278 7.71 24.20 6.59
N GLU A 279 8.19 24.83 5.53
CA GLU A 279 7.38 25.33 4.42
C GLU A 279 7.65 24.48 3.18
N VAL A 280 6.71 23.59 2.84
CA VAL A 280 6.88 22.60 1.78
C VAL A 280 6.89 23.28 0.41
N VAL A 281 7.98 23.06 -0.33
CA VAL A 281 8.16 23.57 -1.70
C VAL A 281 7.70 22.54 -2.72
N SER A 282 8.09 21.28 -2.53
CA SER A 282 7.70 20.16 -3.39
C SER A 282 7.82 18.84 -2.65
N TYR A 283 7.07 17.84 -3.12
CA TYR A 283 7.16 16.48 -2.62
C TYR A 283 6.92 15.49 -3.76
N THR A 284 7.34 14.24 -3.56
CA THR A 284 7.04 13.14 -4.47
C THR A 284 6.52 11.97 -3.68
N SER A 285 5.45 11.32 -4.18
CA SER A 285 4.92 10.10 -3.59
C SER A 285 5.80 8.89 -3.86
N ARG A 286 5.90 8.00 -2.87
CA ARG A 286 6.57 6.70 -2.96
C ARG A 286 5.71 5.74 -3.73
N LYS A 287 6.25 5.30 -4.86
CA LYS A 287 5.62 4.38 -5.79
C LYS A 287 6.20 2.99 -5.58
N PHE A 288 5.35 1.98 -5.65
CA PHE A 288 5.78 0.59 -5.56
C PHE A 288 5.64 -0.07 -6.93
N PRO A 289 6.72 -0.08 -7.74
CA PRO A 289 6.66 -0.64 -9.09
C PRO A 289 6.38 -2.13 -9.05
N LEU A 290 5.56 -2.61 -9.98
CA LEU A 290 5.38 -4.03 -10.21
C LEU A 290 6.71 -4.62 -10.69
N LYS A 291 7.21 -5.62 -9.98
CA LYS A 291 8.44 -6.32 -10.36
C LYS A 291 8.08 -7.73 -10.80
N PHE A 292 8.81 -8.21 -11.81
CA PHE A 292 8.77 -9.61 -12.19
C PHE A 292 9.87 -10.38 -11.47
N PHE A 293 9.63 -11.66 -11.18
CA PHE A 293 10.60 -12.55 -10.52
C PHE A 293 11.08 -12.00 -9.17
N VAL A 294 10.12 -11.60 -8.32
CA VAL A 294 10.39 -11.10 -6.97
C VAL A 294 10.66 -12.25 -6.01
N ARG A 295 11.43 -11.99 -4.96
CA ARG A 295 11.56 -12.93 -3.85
C ARG A 295 10.64 -12.51 -2.72
N SER A 296 9.77 -13.41 -2.25
CA SER A 296 8.87 -13.12 -1.14
C SER A 296 8.73 -14.28 -0.16
N TRP A 297 7.78 -15.18 -0.36
CA TRP A 297 7.47 -16.25 0.59
C TRP A 297 8.07 -17.59 0.15
N ASN A 298 8.39 -18.45 1.11
CA ASN A 298 9.07 -19.70 0.82
C ASN A 298 8.06 -20.80 0.43
N TYR A 299 8.37 -21.52 -0.64
CA TYR A 299 7.60 -22.69 -1.08
C TYR A 299 8.52 -23.80 -1.59
N LYS A 300 7.93 -24.96 -1.91
CA LYS A 300 8.64 -26.07 -2.54
C LYS A 300 8.06 -26.33 -3.92
N LEU A 301 8.78 -25.90 -4.95
CA LEU A 301 8.41 -26.19 -6.32
C LEU A 301 8.43 -27.72 -6.53
N LEU A 302 7.31 -28.25 -7.03
CA LEU A 302 7.12 -29.69 -7.24
C LEU A 302 7.41 -30.53 -5.98
N TRP A 303 7.13 -30.00 -4.78
CA TRP A 303 7.38 -30.65 -3.48
C TRP A 303 8.86 -30.91 -3.13
N LEU A 304 9.80 -30.59 -4.02
CA LEU A 304 11.19 -31.02 -3.93
C LEU A 304 12.18 -29.86 -3.84
N ILE A 305 11.98 -28.80 -4.62
CA ILE A 305 12.97 -27.73 -4.77
C ILE A 305 12.52 -26.53 -3.94
N PRO A 306 13.22 -26.19 -2.83
CA PRO A 306 12.92 -24.98 -2.07
C PRO A 306 13.18 -23.75 -2.95
N MET A 307 12.21 -22.83 -2.97
CA MET A 307 12.24 -21.63 -3.80
C MET A 307 11.47 -20.50 -3.11
N ASP A 308 11.85 -19.27 -3.38
CA ASP A 308 11.25 -18.04 -2.85
C ASP A 308 10.85 -17.06 -3.96
N LEU A 309 10.99 -17.48 -5.23
CA LEU A 309 10.78 -16.65 -6.41
C LEU A 309 9.33 -16.70 -6.86
N HIS A 310 8.71 -15.55 -7.10
CA HIS A 310 7.34 -15.42 -7.60
C HIS A 310 7.32 -14.59 -8.88
N LEU A 311 6.38 -14.91 -9.77
CA LEU A 311 6.27 -14.27 -11.08
C LEU A 311 6.14 -12.76 -10.95
N ILE A 312 5.31 -12.29 -10.02
CA ILE A 312 4.96 -10.88 -9.88
C ILE A 312 4.82 -10.51 -8.41
N GLY A 313 5.24 -9.30 -8.07
CA GLY A 313 4.97 -8.70 -6.76
C GLY A 313 5.50 -7.28 -6.66
N VAL A 314 5.46 -6.75 -5.45
CA VAL A 314 5.83 -5.37 -5.11
C VAL A 314 6.61 -5.39 -3.80
N ASP A 315 7.46 -4.38 -3.57
CA ASP A 315 8.22 -4.29 -2.31
C ASP A 315 7.30 -3.94 -1.14
N SER A 316 7.65 -4.46 0.04
CA SER A 316 7.05 -4.04 1.31
C SER A 316 7.24 -2.53 1.53
N PRO A 317 6.26 -1.81 2.11
CA PRO A 317 5.01 -2.28 2.72
C PRO A 317 3.82 -2.46 1.77
N ALA A 318 3.96 -2.14 0.48
CA ALA A 318 2.83 -2.29 -0.44
C ALA A 318 2.50 -3.77 -0.68
N ARG A 319 1.21 -4.03 -0.92
CA ARG A 319 0.72 -5.34 -1.37
C ARG A 319 -0.12 -5.16 -2.61
N ILE A 320 0.04 -6.09 -3.56
CA ILE A 320 -0.78 -6.13 -4.76
C ILE A 320 -1.86 -7.21 -4.63
N TYR A 321 -3.12 -6.82 -4.76
CA TYR A 321 -4.25 -7.74 -4.85
C TYR A 321 -4.92 -7.61 -6.20
N PHE A 322 -4.69 -8.57 -7.09
CA PHE A 322 -5.33 -8.55 -8.40
C PHE A 322 -6.85 -8.73 -8.31
N PHE A 323 -7.31 -9.55 -7.37
CA PHE A 323 -8.73 -9.87 -7.16
C PHE A 323 -9.27 -9.44 -5.79
N GLY A 324 -8.51 -8.60 -5.07
CA GLY A 324 -8.85 -8.15 -3.72
C GLY A 324 -8.48 -9.13 -2.61
N GLY A 325 -8.82 -8.75 -1.38
CA GLY A 325 -8.62 -9.52 -0.16
C GLY A 325 -9.91 -10.18 0.33
N ASP A 326 -9.78 -11.31 1.04
CA ASP A 326 -10.91 -11.94 1.71
C ASP A 326 -11.20 -11.31 3.10
N LYS A 327 -12.12 -11.91 3.87
CA LYS A 327 -12.50 -11.43 5.21
C LYS A 327 -11.36 -11.37 6.25
N PHE A 328 -10.22 -12.01 5.97
CA PHE A 328 -9.02 -11.98 6.81
C PHE A 328 -7.86 -11.24 6.11
N GLY A 329 -8.13 -10.59 4.98
CA GLY A 329 -7.14 -9.91 4.16
C GLY A 329 -6.15 -10.83 3.46
N ARG A 330 -6.53 -12.10 3.21
CA ARG A 330 -5.72 -13.00 2.37
C ARG A 330 -5.96 -12.70 0.90
N ASP A 331 -4.93 -12.78 0.07
CA ASP A 331 -5.04 -12.51 -1.36
C ASP A 331 -5.95 -13.53 -2.06
N VAL A 332 -7.02 -13.04 -2.70
CA VAL A 332 -8.02 -13.90 -3.36
C VAL A 332 -7.41 -14.64 -4.56
N LEU A 333 -6.52 -14.00 -5.33
CA LEU A 333 -5.86 -14.64 -6.48
C LEU A 333 -5.02 -15.84 -6.01
N SER A 334 -4.14 -15.63 -5.03
CA SER A 334 -3.29 -16.67 -4.45
C SER A 334 -4.13 -17.83 -3.92
N ARG A 335 -5.25 -17.54 -3.26
CA ARG A 335 -6.19 -18.57 -2.77
C ARG A 335 -6.88 -19.34 -3.90
N ILE A 336 -7.24 -18.70 -5.01
CA ILE A 336 -7.83 -19.37 -6.18
C ILE A 336 -6.80 -20.29 -6.82
N LEU A 337 -5.57 -19.81 -7.02
CA LEU A 337 -4.48 -20.61 -7.60
C LEU A 337 -4.22 -21.86 -6.75
N PHE A 338 -4.10 -21.70 -5.44
CA PHE A 338 -3.90 -22.84 -4.53
C PHE A 338 -5.10 -23.78 -4.45
N GLY A 339 -6.31 -23.22 -4.38
CA GLY A 339 -7.55 -24.00 -4.38
C GLY A 339 -7.69 -24.84 -5.66
N SER A 340 -7.26 -24.29 -6.80
CA SER A 340 -7.25 -25.01 -8.08
C SER A 340 -6.30 -26.21 -8.05
N ARG A 341 -5.09 -26.05 -7.50
CA ARG A 341 -4.12 -27.15 -7.34
C ARG A 341 -4.68 -28.27 -6.47
N ILE A 342 -5.25 -27.94 -5.31
CA ILE A 342 -5.82 -28.92 -4.39
C ILE A 342 -6.99 -29.66 -5.07
N SER A 343 -7.90 -28.92 -5.71
CA SER A 343 -9.07 -29.52 -6.40
C SER A 343 -8.66 -30.47 -7.52
N MET A 344 -7.64 -30.11 -8.31
CA MET A 344 -7.14 -30.94 -9.40
C MET A 344 -6.36 -32.17 -8.90
N SER A 345 -5.71 -32.06 -7.75
CA SER A 345 -4.99 -33.19 -7.13
C SER A 345 -5.95 -34.27 -6.58
N ILE A 346 -7.18 -33.90 -6.21
CA ILE A 346 -8.21 -34.85 -5.75
C ILE A 346 -8.93 -35.52 -6.94
N GLY A 347 -9.01 -34.83 -8.08
CA GLY A 347 -9.69 -35.34 -9.28
C GLY A 347 -8.85 -36.29 -10.14
N LEU A 348 -7.53 -36.33 -9.93
CA LEU A 348 -6.59 -37.31 -10.48
C LEU A 348 -6.52 -38.54 -9.58
#